data_AF-A0A7G6E033-F1
#
_entry.id   AF-A0A7G6E033-F1
#
_cell.length_a   1.000
_cell.length_b   1.000
_cell.length_c   1.000
_cell.angle_alpha   90.00
_cell.angle_beta   90.00
_cell.angle_gamma   90.00
#
_symmetry.space_group_name_H-M   'P 1'
#
loop_
_entity.id
_entity.type
_entity.pdbx_description
1 polymer ?
#
loop_
_entity_poly.entity_id
_entity_poly.type
_entity_poly.pdbx_seq_one_letter_code
_entity_poly.pdbx_strand_id
1 'polypeptide(L)'
;MQKLFFVDVCNTLANIIEQLNIRGYRTDIYPCPAPPETYTEELFRSARPIWPVIDWVKELPEQGYSLVYLTARPSRFRAVTQEWLDEYGLPKAPLLHTNGRSKGEVAKIFSLNPKVQIAGALEDSPQEIRGYIQAVPGIRLYVPEWEYNAHLSGDGINFLALRQRTA
;
A
#
# COMPACT_ATOMS: atom_id res chain seq x y z
N MET A 1 7.93 -23.29 -3.14
CA MET A 1 6.73 -22.45 -3.18
C MET A 1 7.15 -21.04 -2.79
N GLN A 2 6.91 -20.07 -3.66
CA GLN A 2 7.26 -18.66 -3.43
C GLN A 2 6.22 -18.03 -2.51
N LYS A 3 6.65 -17.33 -1.45
CA LYS A 3 5.77 -16.59 -0.55
C LYS A 3 5.76 -15.12 -0.96
N LEU A 4 4.60 -14.57 -1.27
CA LEU A 4 4.44 -13.24 -1.86
C LEU A 4 3.71 -12.29 -0.90
N PHE A 5 4.23 -11.07 -0.76
CA PHE A 5 3.51 -9.93 -0.20
C PHE A 5 3.10 -8.96 -1.30
N PHE A 6 1.85 -8.49 -1.23
CA PHE A 6 1.45 -7.27 -1.93
C PHE A 6 1.70 -6.07 -1.04
N VAL A 7 2.22 -4.99 -1.62
CA VAL A 7 2.53 -3.77 -0.88
C VAL A 7 1.89 -2.58 -1.60
N ASP A 8 0.90 -1.95 -0.97
CA ASP A 8 0.38 -0.68 -1.46
C ASP A 8 1.41 0.45 -1.28
N VAL A 9 1.24 1.54 -2.04
CA VAL A 9 2.12 2.70 -1.98
C VAL A 9 1.48 3.89 -1.25
N CYS A 10 0.26 4.28 -1.58
CA CYS A 10 -0.32 5.55 -1.08
C CYS A 10 -0.89 5.37 0.32
N ASN A 11 -0.43 6.17 1.29
CA ASN A 11 -0.75 6.04 2.72
C ASN A 11 -0.35 4.70 3.35
N THR A 12 0.21 3.78 2.56
CA THR A 12 0.88 2.58 3.08
C THR A 12 2.38 2.78 3.23
N LEU A 13 3.06 3.23 2.17
CA LEU A 13 4.49 3.56 2.18
C LEU A 13 4.73 5.06 2.17
N ALA A 14 3.98 5.80 1.36
CA ALA A 14 4.11 7.22 1.13
C ALA A 14 2.94 7.97 1.78
N ASN A 15 3.21 8.92 2.67
CA ASN A 15 2.21 9.69 3.39
C ASN A 15 1.56 10.75 2.46
N ILE A 16 0.56 10.32 1.69
CA ILE A 16 -0.20 11.21 0.80
C ILE A 16 -1.13 12.12 1.61
N ILE A 17 -1.63 11.63 2.75
CA ILE A 17 -2.46 12.40 3.69
C ILE A 17 -1.77 13.68 4.13
N GLU A 18 -0.49 13.63 4.52
CA GLU A 18 0.27 14.84 4.87
C GLU A 18 0.26 15.87 3.72
N GLN A 19 0.47 15.40 2.48
CA GLN A 19 0.48 16.27 1.30
C GLN A 19 -0.90 16.85 0.97
N LEU A 20 -1.96 16.11 1.23
CA LEU A 20 -3.34 16.57 1.07
C LEU A 20 -3.73 17.57 2.15
N ASN A 21 -3.33 17.33 3.41
CA ASN A 21 -3.55 18.24 4.53
C ASN A 21 -2.85 19.59 4.33
N ILE A 22 -1.60 19.60 3.84
CA ILE A 22 -0.87 20.83 3.49
C ILE A 22 -1.63 21.66 2.45
N ARG A 23 -2.39 21.00 1.56
CA ARG A 23 -3.20 21.64 0.51
C ARG A 23 -4.62 21.99 0.97
N GLY A 24 -4.95 21.76 2.25
CA GLY A 24 -6.23 22.11 2.86
C GLY A 24 -7.36 21.11 2.62
N TYR A 25 -7.06 19.88 2.20
CA TYR A 25 -8.08 18.84 2.02
C TYR A 25 -8.34 18.08 3.31
N ARG A 26 -9.60 17.64 3.47
CA ARG A 26 -10.02 16.76 4.56
C ARG A 26 -9.58 15.31 4.30
N THR A 27 -8.81 14.74 5.22
CA THR A 27 -8.30 13.38 5.12
C THR A 27 -8.89 12.42 6.15
N ASP A 28 -9.86 12.88 6.94
CA ASP A 28 -10.64 12.08 7.89
C ASP A 28 -11.70 11.21 7.20
N ILE A 29 -11.96 11.46 5.91
CA ILE A 29 -12.88 10.70 5.07
C ILE A 29 -12.07 9.99 3.98
N TYR A 30 -12.35 8.69 3.77
CA TYR A 30 -11.74 7.90 2.71
C TYR A 30 -12.75 7.40 1.67
N PRO A 31 -12.51 7.60 0.36
CA PRO A 31 -11.37 8.35 -0.20
C PRO A 31 -11.47 9.84 0.11
N CYS A 32 -10.30 10.51 0.20
CA CYS A 32 -10.25 11.96 0.36
C CYS A 32 -11.00 12.63 -0.81
N PRO A 33 -11.96 13.54 -0.56
CA PRO A 33 -12.75 14.21 -1.61
C PRO A 33 -11.97 15.33 -2.30
N ALA A 34 -10.69 15.09 -2.59
CA ALA A 34 -9.87 16.01 -3.38
C ALA A 34 -10.19 15.82 -4.87
N PRO A 35 -10.26 16.92 -5.65
CA PRO A 35 -10.40 16.83 -7.10
C PRO A 35 -9.29 15.98 -7.77
N PRO A 36 -9.57 15.27 -8.88
CA PRO A 36 -8.57 14.43 -9.54
C PRO A 36 -7.27 15.15 -9.94
N GLU A 37 -7.36 16.45 -10.26
CA GLU A 37 -6.23 17.31 -10.60
C GLU A 37 -5.28 17.60 -9.43
N THR A 38 -5.73 17.39 -8.18
CA THR A 38 -4.88 17.51 -6.99
C THR A 38 -3.76 16.47 -7.00
N TYR A 39 -4.02 15.29 -7.58
CA TYR A 39 -3.07 14.18 -7.62
C TYR A 39 -2.07 14.37 -8.76
N THR A 40 -1.04 15.16 -8.51
CA THR A 40 0.05 15.46 -9.45
C THR A 40 1.31 14.63 -9.16
N GLU A 41 2.24 14.60 -10.12
CA GLU A 41 3.57 14.01 -9.89
C GLU A 41 4.30 14.69 -8.73
N GLU A 42 4.19 16.02 -8.61
CA GLU A 42 4.77 16.79 -7.51
C GLU A 42 4.23 16.34 -6.15
N LEU A 43 2.92 16.13 -6.03
CA LEU A 43 2.30 15.62 -4.81
C LEU A 43 2.85 14.24 -4.45
N PHE A 44 3.02 13.34 -5.43
CA PHE A 44 3.56 12.01 -5.18
C PHE A 44 5.05 12.01 -4.84
N ARG A 45 5.85 12.87 -5.50
CA ARG A 45 7.28 13.01 -5.24
C ARG A 45 7.55 13.60 -3.86
N SER A 46 6.73 14.55 -3.43
CA SER A 46 6.89 15.27 -2.16
C SER A 46 6.40 14.49 -0.94
N ALA A 47 5.72 13.35 -1.15
CA ALA A 47 5.17 12.55 -0.06
C ALA A 47 6.29 11.96 0.81
N ARG A 48 6.24 12.20 2.12
CA ARG A 48 7.20 11.64 3.06
C ARG A 48 6.97 10.14 3.25
N PRO A 49 8.03 9.36 3.51
CA PRO A 49 7.90 7.95 3.81
C PRO A 49 7.27 7.72 5.19
N ILE A 50 6.54 6.61 5.31
CA ILE A 50 6.02 6.09 6.57
C ILE A 50 7.07 5.09 7.09
N TRP A 51 8.09 5.63 7.77
CA TRP A 51 9.32 4.88 8.11
C TRP A 51 9.10 3.53 8.79
N PRO A 52 8.19 3.37 9.77
CA PRO A 52 7.97 2.05 10.39
C PRO A 52 7.56 0.98 9.37
N VAL A 53 6.76 1.34 8.36
CA VAL A 53 6.31 0.41 7.31
C VAL A 53 7.43 0.17 6.30
N ILE A 54 8.16 1.22 5.93
CA ILE A 54 9.31 1.13 5.01
C ILE A 54 10.39 0.20 5.56
N ASP A 55 10.76 0.37 6.82
CA ASP A 55 11.75 -0.46 7.51
C ASP A 55 11.32 -1.93 7.49
N TRP A 56 10.07 -2.22 7.84
CA TRP A 56 9.54 -3.58 7.82
C TRP A 56 9.50 -4.18 6.40
N VAL A 57 9.10 -3.41 5.38
CA VAL A 57 9.08 -3.88 3.98
C VAL A 57 10.48 -4.19 3.46
N LYS A 58 11.51 -3.48 3.92
CA LYS A 58 12.91 -3.76 3.56
C LYS A 58 13.42 -5.08 4.12
N GLU A 59 12.88 -5.54 5.24
CA GLU A 59 13.26 -6.81 5.89
C GLU A 59 12.58 -8.04 5.24
N LEU A 60 11.44 -7.86 4.56
CA LEU A 60 10.66 -8.97 4.00
C LEU A 60 11.47 -9.87 3.02
N PRO A 61 12.30 -9.34 2.09
CA PRO A 61 13.15 -10.17 1.24
C PRO A 61 14.15 -11.02 2.01
N GLU A 62 14.73 -10.50 3.10
CA GLU A 62 15.70 -11.22 3.94
C GLU A 62 15.04 -12.41 4.66
N GLN A 63 13.73 -12.31 4.91
CA GLN A 63 12.91 -13.38 5.47
C GLN A 63 12.42 -14.38 4.41
N GLY A 64 12.86 -14.24 3.15
CA GLY A 64 12.51 -15.12 2.04
C GLY A 64 11.17 -14.80 1.38
N TYR A 65 10.59 -13.63 1.64
CA TYR A 65 9.38 -13.18 0.94
C TYR A 65 9.73 -12.45 -0.36
N SER A 66 8.93 -12.69 -1.39
CA SER A 66 8.92 -11.86 -2.59
C SER A 66 7.89 -10.74 -2.45
N LEU A 67 8.11 -9.63 -3.14
CA LEU A 67 7.24 -8.46 -3.09
C LEU A 67 6.63 -8.18 -4.46
N VAL A 68 5.45 -7.57 -4.45
CA VAL A 68 4.87 -6.83 -5.59
C VAL A 68 4.30 -5.53 -5.04
N TYR A 69 4.77 -4.40 -5.56
CA TYR A 69 4.12 -3.11 -5.30
C TYR A 69 2.84 -3.05 -6.13
N LEU A 70 1.69 -2.89 -5.47
CA LEU A 70 0.39 -2.88 -6.12
C LEU A 70 -0.36 -1.61 -5.76
N THR A 71 -0.52 -0.71 -6.73
CA THR A 71 -1.08 0.62 -6.49
C THR A 71 -2.32 0.90 -7.35
N ALA A 72 -3.27 1.62 -6.76
CA ALA A 72 -4.42 2.16 -7.48
C ALA A 72 -4.08 3.45 -8.27
N ARG A 73 -2.86 4.00 -8.15
CA ARG A 73 -2.43 5.15 -8.97
C ARG A 73 -2.64 4.86 -10.45
N PRO A 74 -3.15 5.81 -11.25
CA PRO A 74 -3.14 5.69 -12.70
C PRO A 74 -1.75 5.37 -13.26
N SER A 75 -1.67 4.53 -14.29
CA SER A 75 -0.41 4.09 -14.91
C SER A 75 0.47 5.22 -15.44
N ARG A 76 -0.11 6.39 -15.75
CA ARG A 76 0.65 7.61 -16.11
C ARG A 76 1.64 8.04 -15.01
N PHE A 77 1.40 7.68 -13.75
CA PHE A 77 2.29 7.99 -12.62
C PHE A 77 3.34 6.91 -12.34
N ARG A 78 3.54 5.95 -13.26
CA ARG A 78 4.51 4.87 -13.09
C ARG A 78 5.92 5.40 -12.83
N ALA A 79 6.38 6.36 -13.63
CA ALA A 79 7.74 6.90 -13.53
C ALA A 79 7.99 7.52 -12.15
N VAL A 80 7.17 8.49 -11.74
CA VAL A 80 7.29 9.12 -10.41
C VAL A 80 7.13 8.13 -9.26
N THR A 81 6.31 7.09 -9.41
CA THR A 81 6.15 6.05 -8.37
C THR A 81 7.41 5.20 -8.26
N GLN A 82 8.02 4.82 -9.38
CA GLN A 82 9.27 4.06 -9.37
C GLN A 82 10.43 4.89 -8.83
N GLU A 83 10.52 6.16 -9.24
CA GLU A 83 11.53 7.09 -8.73
C GLU A 83 11.43 7.26 -7.21
N TRP A 84 10.22 7.42 -6.67
CA TRP A 84 9.99 7.51 -5.23
C TRP A 84 10.41 6.22 -4.51
N LEU A 85 10.04 5.04 -5.02
CA LEU A 85 10.46 3.77 -4.42
C LEU A 85 11.99 3.61 -4.41
N ASP A 86 12.65 4.04 -5.48
CA ASP A 86 14.09 3.98 -5.63
C ASP A 86 14.81 4.96 -4.70
N GLU A 87 14.30 6.19 -4.57
CA GLU A 87 14.82 7.24 -3.70
C GLU A 87 14.87 6.80 -2.23
N TYR A 88 13.84 6.10 -1.75
CA TYR A 88 13.78 5.61 -0.37
C TYR A 88 14.42 4.23 -0.17
N GLY A 89 15.09 3.69 -1.21
CA GLY A 89 15.86 2.46 -1.13
C GLY A 89 15.01 1.22 -0.89
N LEU A 90 13.78 1.19 -1.42
CA LEU A 90 12.90 0.03 -1.29
C LEU A 90 13.42 -1.15 -2.14
N PRO A 91 13.15 -2.41 -1.74
CA PRO A 91 13.59 -3.56 -2.51
C PRO A 91 13.04 -3.52 -3.94
N LYS A 92 13.88 -3.88 -4.92
CA LYS A 92 13.46 -3.98 -6.32
C LYS A 92 12.43 -5.10 -6.48
N ALA A 93 11.24 -4.73 -6.91
CA ALA A 93 10.12 -5.63 -7.10
C ALA A 93 9.20 -5.12 -8.21
N PRO A 94 8.36 -5.98 -8.82
CA PRO A 94 7.39 -5.53 -9.81
C PRO A 94 6.46 -4.45 -9.26
N LEU A 95 6.29 -3.37 -10.01
CA LEU A 95 5.30 -2.32 -9.77
C LEU A 95 4.10 -2.51 -10.70
N LEU A 96 2.95 -2.86 -10.12
CA LEU A 96 1.69 -3.06 -10.82
C LEU A 96 0.72 -1.93 -10.51
N HIS A 97 0.10 -1.38 -11.55
CA HIS A 97 -1.00 -0.43 -11.45
C HIS A 97 -2.30 -1.18 -11.72
N THR A 98 -3.30 -1.03 -10.85
CA THR A 98 -4.54 -1.81 -10.97
C THR A 98 -5.40 -1.40 -12.18
N ASN A 99 -5.25 -0.16 -12.66
CA ASN A 99 -5.96 0.39 -13.81
C ASN A 99 -7.48 0.16 -13.76
N GLY A 100 -8.09 0.42 -12.61
CA GLY A 100 -9.54 0.30 -12.40
C GLY A 100 -10.02 -1.06 -11.89
N ARG A 101 -9.13 -2.04 -11.74
CA ARG A 101 -9.42 -3.28 -10.99
C ARG A 101 -9.22 -3.05 -9.49
N SER A 102 -9.91 -3.81 -8.66
CA SER A 102 -9.56 -3.92 -7.24
C SER A 102 -8.25 -4.70 -7.06
N LYS A 103 -7.53 -4.43 -5.98
CA LYS A 103 -6.32 -5.18 -5.63
C LYS A 103 -6.64 -6.62 -5.24
N GLY A 104 -7.82 -6.86 -4.66
CA GLY A 104 -8.35 -8.20 -4.41
C GLY A 104 -8.44 -9.04 -5.69
N GLU A 105 -8.97 -8.48 -6.79
CA GLU A 105 -9.01 -9.18 -8.09
C GLU A 105 -7.60 -9.51 -8.62
N VAL A 106 -6.66 -8.58 -8.50
CA VAL A 106 -5.26 -8.83 -8.88
C VAL A 106 -4.66 -9.94 -8.02
N ALA A 107 -4.85 -9.91 -6.71
CA ALA A 107 -4.37 -10.93 -5.79
C ALA A 107 -4.96 -12.32 -6.10
N LYS A 108 -6.26 -12.39 -6.41
CA LYS A 108 -6.92 -13.63 -6.83
C LYS A 108 -6.22 -14.25 -8.03
N ILE A 109 -5.85 -13.46 -9.03
CA ILE A 109 -5.12 -13.97 -10.21
C ILE A 109 -3.78 -14.60 -9.81
N PHE A 110 -3.03 -13.98 -8.91
CA PHE A 110 -1.78 -14.55 -8.40
C PHE A 110 -1.99 -15.84 -7.60
N SER A 111 -3.08 -15.94 -6.82
CA SER A 111 -3.40 -17.16 -6.06
C SER A 111 -3.74 -18.37 -6.92
N LEU A 112 -4.08 -18.18 -8.20
CA LEU A 112 -4.32 -19.29 -9.13
C LEU A 112 -3.02 -20.00 -9.55
N ASN A 113 -1.86 -19.39 -9.32
CA ASN A 113 -0.58 -20.02 -9.60
C ASN A 113 -0.17 -20.93 -8.42
N PRO A 114 -0.10 -22.27 -8.59
CA PRO A 114 0.20 -23.19 -7.49
C PRO A 114 1.63 -23.05 -6.95
N LYS A 115 2.51 -22.30 -7.64
CA LYS A 115 3.86 -22.01 -7.15
C LYS A 115 3.92 -20.77 -6.25
N VAL A 116 2.84 -20.00 -6.15
CA VAL A 116 2.73 -18.76 -5.39
C VAL A 116 1.78 -18.96 -4.21
N GLN A 117 2.28 -18.68 -3.01
CA GLN A 117 1.48 -18.52 -1.80
C GLN A 117 1.44 -17.03 -1.46
N ILE A 118 0.26 -16.44 -1.39
CA ILE A 118 0.10 -15.07 -0.88
C ILE A 118 0.27 -15.13 0.65
N ALA A 119 1.39 -14.60 1.14
CA ALA A 119 1.72 -14.55 2.55
C ALA A 119 0.95 -13.44 3.28
N GLY A 120 0.68 -12.34 2.58
CA GLY A 120 -0.11 -11.24 3.11
C GLY A 120 -0.15 -10.03 2.16
N ALA A 121 -0.78 -8.96 2.63
CA ALA A 121 -0.79 -7.66 1.96
C ALA A 121 -0.65 -6.51 2.97
N LEU A 122 0.02 -5.44 2.54
CA LEU A 122 0.09 -4.16 3.24
C LEU A 122 -0.83 -3.17 2.55
N GLU A 123 -1.81 -2.64 3.27
CA GLU A 123 -2.87 -1.81 2.69
C GLU A 123 -3.49 -0.88 3.75
N ASP A 124 -3.73 0.39 3.41
CA ASP A 124 -4.43 1.36 4.26
C ASP A 124 -5.94 1.42 3.96
N SER A 125 -6.32 1.17 2.71
CA SER A 125 -7.65 1.40 2.17
C SER A 125 -8.70 0.40 2.69
N PRO A 126 -9.76 0.85 3.40
CA PRO A 126 -10.84 -0.03 3.83
C PRO A 126 -11.51 -0.81 2.69
N GLN A 127 -11.64 -0.19 1.50
CA GLN A 127 -12.23 -0.82 0.33
C GLN A 127 -11.34 -1.94 -0.20
N GLU A 128 -10.03 -1.71 -0.34
CA GLU A 128 -9.10 -2.72 -0.85
C GLU A 128 -8.86 -3.85 0.16
N ILE A 129 -8.80 -3.53 1.46
CA ILE A 129 -8.75 -4.51 2.55
C ILE A 129 -9.91 -5.49 2.44
N ARG A 130 -11.15 -4.99 2.28
CA ARG A 130 -12.32 -5.86 2.05
C ARG A 130 -12.18 -6.68 0.78
N GLY A 131 -11.66 -6.09 -0.29
CA GLY A 131 -11.38 -6.79 -1.55
C GLY A 131 -10.41 -7.97 -1.37
N TYR A 132 -9.34 -7.77 -0.62
CA TYR A 132 -8.39 -8.85 -0.27
C TYR A 132 -9.04 -9.97 0.52
N ILE A 133 -9.80 -9.66 1.58
CA ILE A 133 -10.47 -10.65 2.43
C ILE A 133 -11.42 -11.53 1.60
N GLN A 134 -12.19 -10.91 0.69
CA GLN A 134 -13.12 -11.62 -0.18
C GLN A 134 -12.40 -12.49 -1.22
N ALA A 135 -11.27 -12.01 -1.74
CA ALA A 135 -10.55 -12.64 -2.84
C ALA A 135 -9.62 -13.78 -2.41
N VAL A 136 -9.00 -13.65 -1.23
CA VAL A 136 -7.95 -14.55 -0.74
C VAL A 136 -8.28 -14.99 0.69
N PRO A 137 -8.98 -16.12 0.88
CA PRO A 137 -9.35 -16.61 2.20
C PRO A 137 -8.15 -16.78 3.12
N GLY A 138 -8.22 -16.23 4.33
CA GLY A 138 -7.17 -16.34 5.35
C GLY A 138 -5.92 -15.48 5.09
N ILE A 139 -5.99 -14.53 4.15
CA ILE A 139 -4.89 -13.58 3.92
C ILE A 139 -4.57 -12.79 5.20
N ARG A 140 -3.28 -12.61 5.47
CA ARG A 140 -2.81 -11.71 6.54
C ARG A 140 -2.70 -10.31 5.99
N LEU A 141 -3.42 -9.38 6.61
CA LEU A 141 -3.42 -7.97 6.27
C LEU A 141 -2.64 -7.21 7.34
N TYR A 142 -1.81 -6.29 6.88
CA TYR A 142 -1.02 -5.41 7.71
C TYR A 142 -1.37 -3.97 7.35
N VAL A 143 -1.95 -3.26 8.32
CA VAL A 143 -2.68 -2.02 8.07
C VAL A 143 -2.03 -0.87 8.83
N PRO A 144 -1.37 0.07 8.13
CA PRO A 144 -0.95 1.34 8.71
C PRO A 144 -2.12 2.04 9.42
N GLU A 145 -1.95 2.35 10.72
CA GLU A 145 -3.02 2.93 11.55
C GLU A 145 -3.35 4.37 11.15
N TRP A 146 -4.50 4.58 10.52
CA TRP A 146 -5.05 5.89 10.19
C TRP A 146 -6.43 6.10 10.82
N GLU A 147 -6.83 7.35 11.04
CA GLU A 147 -8.13 7.67 11.63
C GLU A 147 -9.30 7.07 10.82
N TYR A 148 -9.27 7.18 9.49
CA TYR A 148 -10.33 6.67 8.62
C TYR A 148 -10.42 5.14 8.59
N ASN A 149 -9.39 4.40 9.00
CA ASN A 149 -9.39 2.94 9.01
C ASN A 149 -9.44 2.33 10.42
N ALA A 150 -9.50 3.17 11.47
CA ALA A 150 -9.57 2.73 12.87
C ALA A 150 -10.80 1.88 13.23
N HIS A 151 -11.85 1.92 12.41
CA HIS A 151 -13.05 1.11 12.58
C HIS A 151 -12.91 -0.33 12.06
N LEU A 152 -11.83 -0.65 11.34
CA LEU A 152 -11.60 -1.99 10.83
C LEU A 152 -11.24 -2.96 11.96
N SER A 153 -11.84 -4.14 11.92
CA SER A 153 -11.53 -5.26 12.81
C SER A 153 -11.86 -6.57 12.12
N GLY A 154 -11.24 -7.66 12.57
CA GLY A 154 -11.49 -9.00 12.04
C GLY A 154 -10.24 -9.88 12.03
N ASP A 155 -10.46 -11.17 11.85
CA ASP A 155 -9.39 -12.16 11.81
C ASP A 155 -8.43 -11.87 10.65
N GLY A 156 -7.13 -11.89 10.95
CA GLY A 156 -6.08 -11.66 9.96
C GLY A 156 -5.74 -10.19 9.69
N ILE A 157 -6.45 -9.22 10.29
CA ILE A 157 -6.09 -7.79 10.23
C ILE A 157 -5.13 -7.46 11.38
N ASN A 158 -3.94 -6.95 11.05
CA ASN A 158 -2.90 -6.58 11.99
C ASN A 158 -2.54 -5.11 11.79
N PHE A 159 -2.81 -4.27 12.77
CA PHE A 159 -2.48 -2.86 12.68
C PHE A 159 -0.98 -2.59 12.93
N LEU A 160 -0.42 -1.67 12.14
CA LEU A 160 0.95 -1.20 12.23
C LEU A 160 0.94 0.21 12.83
N ALA A 161 1.47 0.33 14.05
CA ALA A 161 1.58 1.62 14.72
C ALA A 161 2.52 2.57 13.94
N LEU A 162 2.05 3.78 13.64
CA LEU A 162 2.79 4.76 12.83
C LEU A 162 3.80 5.61 13.62
N ARG A 163 4.14 5.23 14.86
CA ARG A 163 5.02 6.04 15.71
C ARG A 163 6.38 6.23 15.03
N GLN A 164 6.66 7.46 14.61
CA GLN A 164 7.92 7.83 13.99
C GLN A 164 9.05 7.76 15.03
N ARG A 165 10.27 7.47 14.57
CA ARG A 165 11.46 7.75 15.38
C ARG A 165 11.48 9.26 15.64
N THR A 166 11.39 9.68 16.89
CA THR A 166 11.82 11.02 17.27
C THR A 166 13.30 11.11 16.92
N ALA A 167 13.62 12.00 15.97
CA ALA A 167 15.00 12.36 15.67
C ALA A 167 15.71 12.90 16.92
#